data_AF-A0A9J6FZS6-F1
#
_entry.id   AF-A0A9J6FZS6-F1
#
_cell.length_a   1.000
_cell.length_b   1.000
_cell.length_c   1.000
_cell.angle_alpha   90.00
_cell.angle_beta   90.00
_cell.angle_gamma   90.00
#
_symmetry.space_group_name_H-M   'P 1'
#
loop_
_entity.id
_entity.type
_entity.pdbx_description
1 polymer ?
#
loop_
_entity_poly.entity_id
_entity_poly.type
_entity_poly.pdbx_seq_one_letter_code
_entity_poly.pdbx_strand_id
1 'polypeptide(L)'
;MKFMNETFEDLKTEKEQLLAANKDVTAQNLALEQKLAELEECSRRNNRSIRVPCTQGEDCLAVIKTIASKIACPLTDTDIDVVHRVPSTAN
;
A
#
# COMPACT_ATOMS: atom_id res chain seq x y z
N MET A 1 -48.88 -26.04 -6.66
CA MET A 1 -48.52 -24.67 -6.25
C MET A 1 -47.73 -24.57 -4.94
N LYS A 2 -47.86 -25.50 -3.99
CA LYS A 2 -47.14 -25.45 -2.70
C LYS A 2 -45.60 -25.51 -2.82
N PHE A 3 -45.09 -26.41 -3.66
CA PHE A 3 -43.66 -26.59 -3.93
C PHE A 3 -42.96 -25.31 -4.44
N MET A 4 -43.63 -24.57 -5.34
CA MET A 4 -43.09 -23.34 -5.92
C MET A 4 -43.04 -22.19 -4.91
N ASN A 5 -43.87 -22.24 -3.86
CA ASN A 5 -43.90 -21.24 -2.80
C ASN A 5 -42.81 -21.52 -1.75
N GLU A 6 -42.55 -22.79 -1.43
CA GLU A 6 -41.44 -23.20 -0.56
C GLU A 6 -40.09 -22.86 -1.19
N THR A 7 -39.87 -23.21 -2.46
CA THR A 7 -38.64 -22.83 -3.17
C THR A 7 -38.45 -21.31 -3.25
N PHE A 8 -39.53 -20.54 -3.38
CA PHE A 8 -39.46 -19.07 -3.38
C PHE A 8 -39.03 -18.50 -2.04
N GLU A 9 -39.56 -19.01 -0.93
CA GLU A 9 -39.16 -18.57 0.42
C GLU A 9 -37.73 -19.00 0.76
N ASP A 10 -37.29 -20.17 0.30
CA ASP A 10 -35.91 -20.64 0.46
C ASP A 10 -34.93 -19.72 -0.29
N LEU A 11 -35.22 -19.40 -1.57
CA LEU A 11 -34.41 -18.47 -2.38
C LEU A 11 -34.39 -17.06 -1.79
N LYS A 12 -35.50 -16.60 -1.24
CA LYS A 12 -35.58 -15.29 -0.58
C LYS A 12 -34.69 -15.27 0.67
N THR A 13 -34.74 -16.31 1.48
CA THR A 13 -33.92 -16.46 2.68
C THR A 13 -32.43 -16.52 2.33
N GLU A 14 -32.06 -17.31 1.32
CA GLU A 14 -30.68 -17.40 0.84
C GLU A 14 -30.17 -16.04 0.32
N LYS A 15 -30.99 -15.33 -0.45
CA LYS A 15 -30.66 -13.98 -0.93
C LYS A 15 -30.43 -13.01 0.23
N GLU A 16 -31.28 -13.03 1.25
CA GLU A 16 -31.13 -12.16 2.42
C GLU A 16 -29.84 -12.47 3.19
N GLN A 17 -29.52 -13.76 3.37
CA GLN A 17 -28.26 -14.19 4.00
C GLN A 17 -27.04 -13.76 3.19
N LEU A 18 -27.06 -13.95 1.86
CA LEU A 18 -25.97 -13.52 0.98
C LEU A 18 -25.78 -12.01 0.99
N LEU A 19 -26.87 -11.23 1.02
CA LEU A 19 -26.78 -9.77 1.13
C LEU A 19 -26.20 -9.32 2.47
N ALA A 20 -26.54 -10.01 3.56
CA ALA A 20 -25.97 -9.73 4.88
C ALA A 20 -24.46 -10.05 4.91
N ALA A 21 -24.07 -11.23 4.42
CA ALA A 21 -22.67 -11.62 4.35
C ALA A 21 -21.84 -10.69 3.44
N ASN A 22 -22.39 -10.28 2.30
CA ASN A 22 -21.70 -9.37 1.37
C ASN A 22 -21.47 -7.99 2.01
N LYS A 23 -22.46 -7.47 2.76
CA LYS A 23 -22.30 -6.22 3.50
C LYS A 23 -21.21 -6.31 4.57
N ASP A 24 -21.16 -7.42 5.30
CA ASP A 24 -20.14 -7.64 6.33
C ASP A 24 -18.73 -7.73 5.72
N VAL A 25 -18.56 -8.53 4.68
CA VAL A 25 -17.28 -8.66 3.95
C VAL A 25 -16.85 -7.31 3.36
N THR A 26 -17.78 -6.54 2.79
CA THR A 26 -17.48 -5.21 2.24
C THR A 26 -17.02 -4.25 3.34
N ALA A 27 -17.65 -4.29 4.51
CA ALA A 27 -17.24 -3.46 5.65
C ALA A 27 -15.84 -3.86 6.16
N GLN A 28 -15.54 -5.16 6.23
CA GLN A 28 -14.22 -5.66 6.62
C GLN A 28 -13.14 -5.26 5.61
N ASN A 29 -13.42 -5.38 4.31
CA ASN A 29 -12.50 -4.94 3.26
C ASN A 29 -12.20 -3.45 3.37
N LEU A 30 -13.22 -2.62 3.53
CA LEU A 30 -13.02 -1.17 3.71
C LEU A 30 -12.15 -0.85 4.94
N ALA A 31 -12.39 -1.54 6.06
CA ALA A 31 -11.59 -1.36 7.26
C ALA A 31 -10.14 -1.81 7.09
N LEU A 32 -9.90 -2.88 6.34
CA LEU A 32 -8.55 -3.37 6.02
C LEU A 32 -7.82 -2.42 5.07
N GLU A 33 -8.50 -1.92 4.04
CA GLU A 33 -7.96 -0.92 3.12
C GLU A 33 -7.55 0.37 3.85
N GLN A 34 -8.36 0.84 4.81
CA GLN A 34 -8.02 1.98 5.64
C GLN A 34 -6.77 1.73 6.49
N LYS A 35 -6.68 0.56 7.16
CA LYS A 35 -5.48 0.20 7.94
C LYS A 35 -4.23 0.08 7.07
N LEU A 36 -4.36 -0.46 5.86
CA LEU A 36 -3.25 -0.53 4.90
C LEU A 36 -2.80 0.88 4.50
N ALA A 37 -3.73 1.78 4.19
CA ALA A 37 -3.41 3.17 3.86
C ALA A 37 -2.68 3.89 5.01
N GLU A 38 -3.15 3.72 6.25
CA GLU A 38 -2.50 4.29 7.44
C GLU A 38 -1.10 3.73 7.67
N LEU A 39 -0.92 2.42 7.49
CA LEU A 39 0.38 1.76 7.60
C LEU A 39 1.35 2.22 6.51
N GLU A 40 0.87 2.35 5.27
CA GLU A 40 1.68 2.88 4.18
C GLU A 40 2.08 4.33 4.43
N GLU A 41 1.18 5.16 4.93
CA GLU A 41 1.47 6.55 5.29
C GLU A 41 2.52 6.62 6.41
N CYS A 42 2.35 5.83 7.47
CA CYS A 42 3.30 5.77 8.58
C CYS A 42 4.67 5.28 8.14
N SER A 43 4.71 4.24 7.29
CA SER A 43 5.94 3.69 6.71
C SER A 43 6.67 4.70 5.83
N ARG A 44 5.94 5.52 5.08
CA ARG A 44 6.52 6.50 4.14
C ARG A 44 6.82 7.86 4.77
N ARG A 45 6.41 8.13 6.01
CA ARG A 45 6.53 9.45 6.66
C ARG A 45 7.96 10.01 6.63
N ASN A 46 8.96 9.15 6.80
CA ASN A 46 10.38 9.54 6.79
C ASN A 46 11.07 9.21 5.46
N ASN A 47 10.35 8.62 4.50
CA ASN A 47 10.92 8.29 3.19
C ASN A 47 11.01 9.57 2.35
N ARG A 48 12.19 9.80 1.77
CA ARG A 48 12.43 10.91 0.85
C ARG A 48 12.76 10.37 -0.54
N SER A 49 12.03 10.84 -1.54
CA SER A 49 12.33 10.58 -2.95
C SER A 49 13.09 11.77 -3.54
N ILE A 50 14.23 11.50 -4.18
CA ILE A 50 14.98 12.51 -4.93
C ILE A 50 15.18 12.04 -6.38
N ARG A 51 15.25 13.00 -7.31
CA ARG A 51 15.63 12.71 -8.69
C ARG A 51 17.11 12.94 -8.86
N VAL A 52 17.85 11.87 -9.17
CA VAL A 52 19.28 11.94 -9.46
C VAL A 52 19.58 11.05 -10.66
N PRO A 53 20.53 11.43 -11.54
CA PRO A 53 20.93 10.62 -12.70
C PRO A 53 21.27 9.19 -12.29
N CYS A 54 20.96 8.22 -13.15
CA CYS A 54 21.28 6.81 -12.92
C CYS A 54 22.59 6.46 -13.61
N THR A 55 23.51 5.84 -12.88
CA THR A 55 24.78 5.34 -13.42
C THR A 55 24.88 3.83 -13.21
N GLN A 56 25.41 3.10 -14.19
CA GLN A 56 25.57 1.65 -14.08
C GLN A 56 26.54 1.29 -12.95
N GLY A 57 26.14 0.39 -12.04
CA GLY A 57 26.98 -0.07 -10.93
C GLY A 57 27.19 0.96 -9.83
N GLU A 58 26.34 1.98 -9.75
CA GLU A 58 26.45 3.01 -8.70
C GLU A 58 26.12 2.48 -7.30
N ASP A 59 26.81 3.03 -6.30
CA ASP A 59 26.43 2.88 -4.90
C ASP A 59 25.47 4.02 -4.51
N CYS A 60 24.20 3.67 -4.34
CA CYS A 60 23.15 4.62 -3.97
C CYS A 60 23.46 5.34 -2.65
N LEU A 61 24.10 4.68 -1.68
CA LEU A 61 24.45 5.28 -0.40
C LEU A 61 25.54 6.34 -0.56
N ALA A 62 26.59 6.01 -1.32
CA ALA A 62 27.67 6.96 -1.63
C ALA A 62 27.16 8.20 -2.38
N VAL A 63 26.21 8.03 -3.32
CA VAL A 63 25.57 9.14 -4.03
C VAL A 63 24.83 10.06 -3.06
N ILE A 64 24.00 9.49 -2.17
CA ILE A 64 23.25 10.28 -1.19
C ILE A 64 24.18 11.02 -0.22
N LYS A 65 25.21 10.36 0.31
CA LYS A 65 26.21 11.00 1.19
C LYS A 65 26.94 12.14 0.49
N THR A 66 27.26 11.97 -0.80
CA THR A 66 27.87 13.02 -1.60
C THR A 66 26.95 14.23 -1.73
N ILE A 67 25.67 14.03 -2.03
CA ILE A 67 24.67 15.11 -2.12
C ILE A 67 24.51 15.81 -0.76
N ALA A 68 24.35 15.04 0.30
CA ALA A 68 24.25 15.49 1.69
C ALA A 68 25.42 16.42 2.09
N SER A 69 26.65 16.04 1.72
CA SER A 69 27.86 16.84 1.96
C SER A 69 27.83 18.21 1.27
N LYS A 70 27.13 18.34 0.13
CA LYS A 70 27.03 19.59 -0.63
C LYS A 70 25.98 20.56 -0.09
N ILE A 71 25.00 20.06 0.65
CA ILE A 71 23.91 20.86 1.23
C ILE A 71 24.11 21.17 2.72
N ALA A 72 25.35 21.04 3.23
CA ALA A 72 25.71 21.26 4.63
C ALA A 72 24.90 20.41 5.64
N CYS A 73 24.35 19.27 5.20
CA CYS A 73 23.64 18.31 6.03
C CYS A 73 24.32 16.94 5.86
N PRO A 74 25.52 16.73 6.42
CA PRO A 74 26.23 15.46 6.28
C PRO A 74 25.43 14.33 6.95
N LEU A 75 25.23 13.25 6.20
CA LEU A 75 24.55 12.04 6.68
C LEU A 75 25.58 10.97 7.08
N THR A 76 25.28 10.27 8.16
CA THR A 76 25.99 9.10 8.67
C THR A 76 25.27 7.81 8.28
N ASP A 77 25.92 6.66 8.49
CA ASP A 77 25.31 5.35 8.20
C ASP A 77 24.10 5.03 9.08
N THR A 78 23.97 5.68 10.24
CA THR A 78 22.82 5.49 11.13
C THR A 78 21.62 6.34 10.76
N ASP A 79 21.77 7.30 9.84
CA ASP A 79 20.69 8.19 9.42
C ASP A 79 19.83 7.60 8.28
N ILE A 80 20.28 6.48 7.69
CA ILE A 80 19.67 5.87 6.51
C ILE A 80 19.44 4.38 6.78
N ASP A 81 18.17 3.99 6.96
CA ASP A 81 17.81 2.57 7.12
C ASP A 81 17.97 1.81 5.79
N VAL A 82 17.42 2.36 4.70
CA VAL A 82 17.41 1.74 3.37
C VAL A 82 17.52 2.82 2.29
N VAL A 83 18.35 2.57 1.28
CA VAL A 83 18.43 3.38 0.06
C VAL A 83 18.38 2.47 -1.16
N HIS A 84 17.53 2.80 -2.13
CA HIS A 84 17.41 2.04 -3.37
C HIS A 84 16.82 2.91 -4.49
N ARG A 85 17.00 2.46 -5.73
CA ARG A 85 16.30 3.02 -6.88
C ARG A 85 14.86 2.53 -6.90
N VAL A 86 13.92 3.46 -7.04
CA VAL A 86 12.51 3.13 -7.27
C VAL A 86 12.34 2.90 -8.78
N PRO A 87 11.83 1.74 -9.22
CA PRO A 87 11.51 1.51 -10.62
C PRO A 87 10.52 2.57 -11.10
N SER A 88 10.88 3.30 -12.15
CA SER A 88 9.93 4.22 -12.77
C SER A 88 8.93 3.39 -13.56
N THR A 89 7.67 3.39 -13.15
CA THR A 89 6.54 3.02 -14.02
C THR A 89 6.32 4.17 -15.00
N ALA A 90 7.27 4.39 -15.91
CA ALA A 90 7.02 5.23 -17.07
C ALA A 90 6.13 4.42 -18.02
N ASN A 91 4.85 4.78 -18.05
CA ASN A 91 4.03 4.63 -19.26
C ASN A 91 4.40 5.72 -20.25
#